data_AF-A0A9N9UNC7-F1
#
_entry.id   AF-A0A9N9UNC7-F1
#
_cell.length_a   1.000
_cell.length_b   1.000
_cell.length_c   1.000
_cell.angle_alpha   90.00
_cell.angle_beta   90.00
_cell.angle_gamma   90.00
#
_symmetry.space_group_name_H-M   'P 1'
#
loop_
_entity.id
_entity.type
_entity.pdbx_description
1 polymer ?
#
loop_
_entity_poly.entity_id
_entity_poly.type
_entity_poly.pdbx_seq_one_letter_code
_entity_poly.pdbx_strand_id
1 'polypeptide(L)'
;MVVSVLMHWLISQSFFVVQIVQIQTWLARPDQNPNGDVADLTTTTAGFSPMAMFLTAFVVLAVFSTTVGLGRFKLEGGIPIAGSYSAAIAAACHAPEGTSNQRPVKWGVVVPAESAPGGGVGHCSFSNDPVQLPEPGGRYA
;
A
#
# COMPACT_ATOMS: atom_id res chain seq x y z
N MET A 1 0.90 6.09 2.58
CA MET A 1 2.08 6.31 3.43
C MET A 1 1.73 6.31 4.92
N VAL A 2 0.88 7.22 5.41
CA VAL A 2 0.50 7.29 6.84
C VAL A 2 -0.01 5.95 7.40
N VAL A 3 -0.96 5.31 6.73
CA VAL A 3 -1.53 4.01 7.16
C VAL A 3 -0.45 2.91 7.26
N SER A 4 0.50 2.89 6.34
CA SER A 4 1.58 1.90 6.33
C SER A 4 2.54 2.10 7.50
N VAL A 5 2.90 3.36 7.79
CA VAL A 5 3.73 3.69 8.96
C VAL A 5 3.03 3.33 10.26
N LEU A 6 1.74 3.67 10.39
CA LEU A 6 0.94 3.34 11.58
C LEU A 6 0.79 1.82 11.76
N MET A 7 0.48 1.08 10.69
CA MET A 7 0.40 -0.39 10.71
C MET A 7 1.71 -1.01 11.16
N HIS A 8 2.82 -0.59 10.57
CA HIS A 8 4.14 -1.09 10.93
C HIS A 8 4.44 -0.85 12.41
N TRP A 9 4.19 0.37 12.89
CA TRP A 9 4.40 0.73 14.29
C TRP A 9 3.52 -0.07 15.26
N LEU A 10 2.23 -0.24 14.95
CA LEU A 10 1.29 -1.01 15.79
C LEU A 10 1.63 -2.50 15.86
N ILE A 11 2.10 -3.08 14.74
CA ILE A 11 2.55 -4.48 14.70
C ILE A 11 3.77 -4.68 15.61
N SER A 12 4.74 -3.75 15.57
CA SER A 12 5.90 -3.78 16.47
C SER A 12 5.53 -3.66 17.95
N GLN A 13 4.39 -3.06 18.28
CA GLN A 13 3.87 -2.99 19.65
C GLN A 13 3.01 -4.20 20.02
N SER A 14 2.61 -5.03 19.05
CA SER A 14 1.72 -6.19 19.28
C SER A 14 2.49 -7.43 19.74
N PHE A 15 3.69 -7.64 19.20
CA PHE A 15 4.58 -8.75 19.56
C PHE A 15 5.94 -8.20 19.95
N PHE A 16 6.44 -8.58 21.12
CA PHE A 16 7.76 -8.18 21.58
C PHE A 16 8.51 -9.37 22.17
N VAL A 17 9.83 -9.39 22.02
CA VAL A 17 10.67 -10.47 22.55
C VAL A 17 10.90 -10.22 24.04
N VAL A 18 10.66 -11.24 24.86
CA VAL A 18 10.89 -11.21 26.30
C VAL A 18 11.96 -12.24 26.62
N GLN A 19 13.05 -11.80 27.24
CA GLN A 19 14.09 -12.68 27.75
C GLN A 19 13.92 -12.82 29.26
N ILE A 20 13.70 -14.05 29.71
CA ILE A 20 13.54 -14.40 31.12
C ILE A 20 14.86 -15.03 31.58
N VAL A 21 15.56 -14.36 32.49
CA VAL A 21 16.77 -14.88 33.12
C VAL A 21 16.38 -15.51 34.45
N GLN A 22 16.54 -16.83 34.58
CA GLN A 22 16.26 -17.54 35.82
C GLN A 22 17.55 -17.68 36.64
N ILE A 23 17.67 -16.86 37.69
CA ILE A 23 18.79 -16.97 38.65
C ILE A 23 18.37 -17.97 39.73
N GLN A 24 18.94 -19.17 39.71
CA GLN A 24 18.67 -20.21 40.72
C GLN A 24 19.47 -19.94 42.00
N THR A 25 18.95 -19.05 42.86
CA THR A 25 19.60 -18.68 44.13
C THR A 25 19.71 -19.82 45.14
N TRP A 26 18.90 -20.89 45.00
CA TRP A 26 18.96 -22.07 45.88
C TRP A 26 20.15 -23.00 45.59
N LEU A 27 20.73 -22.94 44.39
CA LEU A 27 21.97 -23.64 44.02
C LEU A 27 23.23 -22.84 44.35
N ALA A 28 23.07 -21.57 44.74
CA ALA A 28 24.12 -20.72 45.26
C ALA A 28 24.35 -20.91 46.78
N ARG A 29 24.08 -22.11 47.30
CA ARG A 29 24.59 -22.47 48.63
C ARG A 29 26.06 -22.86 48.48
N PRO A 30 26.97 -22.25 49.26
CA PRO A 30 28.41 -22.47 49.12
C PRO A 30 28.84 -23.91 49.49
N ASP A 31 27.96 -24.71 50.07
CA ASP A 31 28.20 -26.12 50.39
C ASP A 31 28.03 -27.09 49.20
N GLN A 32 27.23 -26.71 48.19
CA GLN A 32 26.89 -27.59 47.06
C GLN A 32 27.47 -27.15 45.70
N ASN A 33 28.00 -25.92 45.59
CA ASN A 33 28.62 -25.42 44.36
C ASN A 33 29.95 -24.69 44.63
N PRO A 34 31.07 -25.43 44.82
CA PRO A 34 32.37 -24.84 45.15
C PRO A 34 33.02 -24.05 43.99
N ASN A 35 32.52 -24.21 42.75
CA ASN A 35 33.04 -23.52 41.57
C ASN A 35 32.24 -22.27 41.19
N GLY A 36 31.10 -22.00 41.86
CA GLY A 36 30.29 -20.80 41.60
C GLY A 36 29.58 -20.78 40.24
N ASP A 37 29.52 -21.90 39.52
CA ASP A 37 28.86 -22.00 38.22
C ASP A 37 27.34 -21.94 38.42
N VAL A 38 26.77 -20.73 38.35
CA VAL A 38 25.33 -20.54 38.18
C VAL A 38 24.99 -20.91 36.74
N ALA A 39 24.24 -22.00 36.56
CA ALA A 39 23.68 -22.34 35.26
C ALA A 39 22.66 -21.25 34.88
N ASP A 40 23.07 -20.30 34.05
CA ASP A 40 22.22 -19.26 33.50
C ASP A 40 21.18 -19.89 32.54
N LEU A 41 20.05 -20.30 33.10
CA LEU A 41 18.89 -20.75 32.34
C LEU A 41 18.16 -19.52 31.80
N THR A 42 18.66 -19.02 30.68
CA THR A 42 18.01 -17.95 29.92
C THR A 42 16.95 -18.56 29.00
N THR A 43 15.69 -18.17 29.17
CA THR A 43 14.59 -18.55 28.27
C THR A 43 14.09 -17.33 27.50
N THR A 44 14.15 -17.38 26.17
CA THR A 44 13.57 -16.35 25.31
C THR A 44 12.16 -16.76 24.89
N THR A 45 11.18 -15.90 25.14
CA THR A 45 9.77 -16.08 24.76
C THR A 45 9.23 -14.85 24.05
N ALA A 46 8.02 -14.96 23.47
CA ALA A 46 7.31 -13.84 22.88
C ALA A 46 6.25 -13.31 23.86
N GLY A 47 6.33 -12.03 24.19
CA GLY A 47 5.26 -11.27 24.82
C GLY A 47 4.29 -10.71 23.77
N PHE A 48 3.03 -10.52 24.16
CA PHE A 48 2.04 -9.88 23.32
C PHE A 48 1.30 -8.78 24.09
N SER A 49 0.86 -7.74 23.38
CA SER A 49 0.07 -6.63 23.94
C SER A 49 -1.36 -6.70 23.41
N PRO A 50 -2.35 -7.10 24.24
CA PRO A 50 -3.75 -7.18 23.82
C PRO A 50 -4.30 -5.85 23.29
N MET A 51 -3.87 -4.73 23.87
CA MET A 51 -4.28 -3.38 23.46
C MET A 51 -3.78 -3.06 22.05
N ALA A 52 -2.50 -3.33 21.76
CA ALA A 52 -1.91 -3.09 20.44
C ALA A 52 -2.51 -4.01 19.38
N MET A 53 -2.81 -5.26 19.73
CA MET A 53 -3.50 -6.20 18.84
C MET A 53 -4.91 -5.70 18.49
N PHE A 54 -5.67 -5.21 19.47
CA PHE A 54 -7.00 -4.65 19.25
C PHE A 54 -6.96 -3.42 18.32
N LEU A 55 -6.03 -2.49 18.55
CA LEU A 55 -5.84 -1.31 17.69
C LEU A 55 -5.43 -1.70 16.27
N THR A 56 -4.55 -2.71 16.13
CA THR A 56 -4.15 -3.24 14.83
C THR A 56 -5.35 -3.81 14.07
N ALA A 57 -6.16 -4.65 14.73
CA ALA A 57 -7.36 -5.22 14.14
C ALA A 57 -8.37 -4.14 13.70
N PHE A 58 -8.56 -3.10 14.52
CA PHE A 58 -9.45 -1.99 14.20
C PHE A 58 -9.01 -1.23 12.95
N VAL A 59 -7.71 -0.89 12.84
CA VAL A 59 -7.18 -0.18 11.68
C VAL A 59 -7.26 -1.04 10.41
N VAL A 60 -6.99 -2.35 10.51
CA VAL A 60 -7.16 -3.28 9.37
C VAL A 60 -8.62 -3.31 8.91
N LEU A 61 -9.57 -3.40 9.85
CA LEU A 61 -11.00 -3.38 9.52
C LEU A 61 -11.39 -2.07 8.85
N ALA A 62 -10.95 -0.93 9.38
CA ALA A 62 -11.23 0.38 8.80
C ALA A 62 -10.71 0.48 7.35
N VAL A 63 -9.46 0.09 7.10
CA VAL A 63 -8.87 0.09 5.76
C VAL A 63 -9.65 -0.83 4.80
N PHE A 64 -10.02 -2.03 5.27
CA PHE A 64 -10.80 -2.96 4.48
C PHE A 64 -12.19 -2.39 4.13
N SER A 65 -12.91 -1.86 5.12
CA SER A 65 -14.21 -1.23 4.94
C SER A 65 -14.16 -0.05 3.99
N THR A 66 -13.17 0.84 4.11
CA THR A 66 -12.99 1.97 3.19
C THR A 66 -12.68 1.49 1.77
N THR A 67 -11.83 0.48 1.62
CA THR A 67 -11.49 -0.07 0.30
C THR A 67 -12.70 -0.68 -0.39
N VAL A 68 -13.49 -1.48 0.34
CA VAL A 68 -14.74 -2.04 -0.19
C VAL A 68 -15.74 -0.93 -0.52
N GLY A 69 -15.86 0.08 0.34
CA GLY A 69 -16.70 1.26 0.10
C GLY A 69 -16.32 1.96 -1.20
N LEU A 70 -15.05 2.36 -1.34
CA LEU A 70 -14.51 3.00 -2.52
C LEU A 70 -14.66 2.13 -3.79
N GLY A 71 -14.46 0.82 -3.69
CA GLY A 71 -14.66 -0.10 -4.82
C GLY A 71 -16.12 -0.18 -5.29
N ARG A 72 -17.09 0.14 -4.44
CA ARG A 72 -18.51 0.21 -4.82
C ARG A 72 -18.92 1.57 -5.37
N PHE A 73 -18.13 2.62 -5.14
CA PHE A 73 -18.37 3.92 -5.77
C PHE A 73 -17.92 3.85 -7.23
N LYS A 74 -18.88 4.02 -8.14
CA LYS A 74 -18.56 4.19 -9.56
C LYS A 74 -17.91 5.56 -9.74
N LEU A 75 -16.67 5.60 -10.20
CA LEU A 75 -16.05 6.85 -10.63
C LEU A 75 -16.69 7.26 -11.96
N GLU A 76 -17.31 8.44 -11.99
CA GLU A 76 -18.05 8.95 -13.16
C GLU A 76 -17.12 9.37 -14.32
N GLY A 77 -15.82 9.57 -14.04
CA GLY A 77 -14.82 9.81 -15.07
C GLY A 77 -14.23 8.50 -15.55
N GLY A 78 -14.44 8.14 -16.82
CA GLY A 78 -13.94 6.91 -17.47
C GLY A 78 -12.42 6.73 -17.52
N ILE A 79 -11.65 7.48 -16.72
CA ILE A 79 -10.22 7.27 -16.49
C ILE A 79 -10.03 5.93 -15.77
N PRO A 80 -9.22 5.01 -16.31
CA PRO A 80 -8.86 3.80 -15.60
C PRO A 80 -8.05 4.14 -14.35
N ILE A 81 -8.33 3.44 -13.24
CA ILE A 81 -7.56 3.59 -12.00
C ILE A 81 -6.17 2.99 -12.22
N ALA A 82 -5.22 3.82 -12.64
CA ALA A 82 -3.85 3.42 -12.98
C ALA A 82 -2.80 3.97 -12.00
N GLY A 83 -3.21 4.31 -10.77
CA GLY A 83 -2.35 4.99 -9.80
C GLY A 83 -1.08 4.24 -9.39
N SER A 84 -1.02 2.92 -9.60
CA SER A 84 0.15 2.07 -9.32
C SER A 84 0.99 1.73 -10.55
N TYR A 85 0.63 2.20 -11.76
CA TYR A 85 1.32 1.86 -13.00
C TYR A 85 1.89 3.12 -13.66
N SER A 86 3.19 3.35 -13.45
CA SER A 86 3.89 4.52 -13.96
C SER A 86 3.78 4.67 -15.47
N ALA A 87 3.74 3.57 -16.23
CA ALA A 87 3.63 3.63 -17.68
C ALA A 87 2.26 4.17 -18.16
N ALA A 88 1.15 3.79 -17.51
CA ALA A 88 -0.16 4.35 -17.86
C ALA A 88 -0.29 5.82 -17.43
N ILE A 89 0.31 6.21 -16.29
CA ILE A 89 0.35 7.61 -15.88
C ILE A 89 1.16 8.42 -16.91
N ALA A 90 2.31 7.91 -17.33
CA ALA A 90 3.13 8.55 -18.36
C ALA A 90 2.40 8.66 -19.70
N ALA A 91 1.69 7.61 -20.13
CA ALA A 91 0.87 7.63 -21.34
C ALA A 91 -0.24 8.69 -21.26
N ALA A 92 -0.94 8.79 -20.12
CA ALA A 92 -1.94 9.83 -19.92
C ALA A 92 -1.35 11.25 -19.99
N CYS A 93 -0.11 11.43 -19.51
CA CYS A 93 0.61 12.71 -19.56
C CYS A 93 1.24 13.03 -20.92
N HIS A 94 1.29 12.09 -21.87
CA HIS A 94 1.78 12.33 -23.22
C HIS A 94 0.71 13.05 -24.07
N ALA A 95 0.52 14.33 -23.76
CA ALA A 95 -0.49 15.17 -24.37
C ALA A 95 -0.15 15.51 -25.84
N PRO A 96 -1.16 15.73 -26.70
CA PRO A 96 -0.94 16.19 -28.07
C PRO A 96 -0.35 17.61 -28.09
N GLU A 97 0.32 17.93 -29.20
CA GLU A 97 0.89 19.26 -29.43
C GLU A 97 -0.18 20.35 -29.27
N GLY A 98 0.16 21.42 -28.55
CA GLY A 98 -0.76 22.52 -28.25
C GLY A 98 -1.49 22.40 -26.91
N THR A 99 -1.43 21.25 -26.22
CA THR A 99 -1.94 21.13 -24.85
C THR A 99 -1.08 21.92 -23.87
N SER A 100 -1.69 22.91 -23.21
CA SER A 100 -1.10 23.69 -22.14
C SER A 100 -1.26 22.98 -20.78
N ASN A 101 -0.14 22.76 -20.11
CA ASN A 101 -0.10 22.27 -18.73
C ASN A 101 -0.60 23.28 -17.68
N GLN A 102 -0.84 24.53 -18.06
CA GLN A 102 -1.32 25.60 -17.16
C GLN A 102 -2.85 25.77 -17.19
N ARG A 103 -3.53 25.09 -18.10
CA ARG A 103 -4.99 25.18 -18.26
C ARG A 103 -5.64 23.88 -17.78
N PRO A 104 -6.93 23.93 -17.36
CA PRO A 104 -7.67 22.71 -17.02
C PRO A 104 -7.64 21.71 -18.18
N VAL A 105 -7.34 20.45 -17.86
CA VAL A 105 -7.32 19.35 -18.83
C VAL A 105 -8.48 18.40 -18.58
N LYS A 106 -8.91 17.71 -19.63
CA LYS A 106 -9.81 16.56 -19.60
C LYS A 106 -9.04 15.34 -20.07
N TRP A 107 -9.47 14.15 -19.64
CA TRP A 107 -8.92 12.89 -20.11
C TRP A 107 -9.93 12.20 -21.01
N GLY A 108 -9.43 11.62 -22.10
CA GLY A 108 -10.24 10.82 -23.01
C GLY A 108 -9.48 10.52 -24.29
N VAL A 109 -10.20 10.10 -25.32
CA VAL A 109 -9.65 9.81 -26.64
C VAL A 109 -9.28 11.13 -27.32
N VAL A 110 -8.00 11.28 -27.65
CA VAL A 110 -7.42 12.46 -28.32
C VAL A 110 -7.20 12.18 -29.81
N VAL A 111 -6.76 10.97 -30.14
CA VAL A 111 -6.64 10.48 -31.52
C VAL A 111 -7.59 9.30 -31.69
N PRO A 112 -8.72 9.48 -32.41
CA PRO A 112 -9.58 8.37 -32.78
C PRO A 112 -8.83 7.31 -33.59
N ALA A 113 -9.14 6.03 -33.37
CA ALA A 113 -8.51 4.90 -34.08
C ALA A 113 -8.62 5.02 -35.62
N GLU A 114 -9.72 5.59 -36.10
CA GLU A 114 -10.00 5.84 -37.52
C GLU A 114 -9.00 6.82 -38.16
N SER A 115 -8.51 7.76 -37.35
CA SER A 115 -7.57 8.81 -37.75
C SER A 115 -6.12 8.51 -37.38
N ALA A 116 -5.87 7.37 -36.73
CA ALA A 116 -4.53 6.95 -36.36
C ALA A 116 -3.73 6.53 -37.61
N PRO A 117 -2.46 6.97 -37.75
CA PRO A 117 -1.61 6.56 -38.88
C PRO A 117 -1.53 5.03 -38.98
N GLY A 118 -2.01 4.46 -40.09
CA GLY A 118 -2.04 3.02 -40.33
C GLY A 118 -3.34 2.29 -39.96
N GLY A 119 -4.43 3.02 -39.68
CA GLY A 119 -5.74 2.42 -39.33
C GLY A 119 -5.74 1.73 -37.96
N GLY A 120 -4.92 2.25 -37.04
CA GLY A 120 -4.50 1.58 -35.81
C GLY A 120 -5.18 2.04 -34.52
N VAL A 121 -4.68 1.51 -33.41
CA VAL A 121 -5.08 1.73 -32.01
C VAL A 121 -5.21 3.23 -31.70
N GLY A 122 -6.34 3.64 -31.09
CA GLY A 122 -6.55 5.04 -30.67
C GLY A 122 -5.65 5.44 -29.51
N HIS A 123 -5.58 6.73 -29.15
CA HIS A 123 -4.75 7.17 -28.03
C HIS A 123 -5.56 7.95 -26.99
N CYS A 124 -5.37 7.60 -25.71
CA CYS A 124 -6.01 8.27 -24.58
C CYS A 124 -5.00 9.08 -23.77
N SER A 125 -5.17 10.40 -23.73
CA SER A 125 -4.30 11.28 -22.95
C SER A 125 -5.03 12.52 -22.43
N PHE A 126 -4.34 13.34 -21.65
CA PHE A 126 -4.85 14.64 -21.20
C PHE A 126 -4.80 15.66 -22.34
N SER A 127 -5.88 16.42 -22.52
CA SER A 127 -5.95 17.55 -23.45
C SER A 127 -6.77 18.69 -22.86
N ASN A 128 -6.49 19.94 -23.26
CA ASN A 128 -7.37 21.07 -22.94
C ASN A 128 -8.59 21.13 -23.85
N ASP A 129 -8.52 20.48 -25.02
CA ASP A 129 -9.58 20.45 -26.01
C ASP A 129 -10.67 19.42 -25.63
N PRO A 130 -11.84 19.46 -26.29
CA PRO A 130 -12.87 18.45 -26.10
C PRO A 130 -12.33 17.05 -26.44
N VAL A 131 -12.41 16.14 -25.47
CA VAL A 131 -12.05 14.72 -25.60
C VAL A 131 -13.30 13.85 -25.58
N GLN A 132 -13.25 12.71 -26.26
CA GLN A 132 -14.34 11.74 -26.26
C GLN A 132 -14.11 10.66 -25.19
N LEU A 133 -15.20 10.05 -24.70
CA LEU A 133 -15.06 8.89 -23.82
C LEU A 133 -14.56 7.67 -24.62
N PRO A 134 -13.69 6.82 -24.04
CA PRO A 134 -13.33 5.55 -24.66
C PRO A 134 -14.57 4.65 -24.81
N GLU A 135 -14.70 4.01 -25.97
CA GLU A 135 -15.79 3.09 -26.24
C GLU A 135 -15.48 1.69 -25.68
N PRO A 136 -16.49 0.99 -25.12
CA PRO A 136 -16.32 -0.39 -24.68
C PRO A 136 -15.84 -1.30 -25.83
N GLY A 137 -14.72 -1.99 -25.64
CA GLY A 137 -14.13 -2.88 -26.64
C GLY A 137 -13.16 -2.21 -27.62
N GLY A 138 -13.05 -0.88 -27.57
CA GLY A 138 -12.02 -0.14 -28.31
C GLY A 138 -10.61 -0.45 -27.80
N ARG A 139 -9.63 -0.44 -28.71
CA ARG A 139 -8.21 -0.56 -28.36
C ARG A 139 -7.59 0.82 -28.32
N TYR A 140 -7.00 1.15 -27.17
CA TYR A 140 -6.33 2.42 -26.93
C TYR A 140 -4.92 2.17 -26.38
N ALA A 141 -3.96 2.92 -26.88
CA ALA A 141 -2.56 2.95 -26.43
C ALA A 141 -2.37 4.07 -25.41
#